data_AF-A0A966PUG5-F1
#
_entry.id   AF-A0A966PUG5-F1
#
_cell.length_a   1.000
_cell.length_b   1.000
_cell.length_c   1.000
_cell.angle_alpha   90.00
_cell.angle_beta   90.00
_cell.angle_gamma   90.00
#
_symmetry.space_group_name_H-M   'P 1'
#
loop_
_entity.id
_entity.type
_entity.pdbx_description
1 polymer ?
#
loop_
_entity_poly.entity_id
_entity_poly.type
_entity_poly.pdbx_seq_one_letter_code
_entity_poly.pdbx_strand_id
1 'polypeptide(L)'
;MNPEALERAYEWYTSGPRQRLQPGGKIVVVMTRWSLKDLTGALIGAQKGIKSDQWEVIQFPAILPNEKPVWPEYWKLSELESVKASLSVQKWNAQW
;
A
#
# COMPACT_ATOMS: atom_id res chain seq x y z
N MET A 1 -11.88 -8.62 -8.40
CA MET A 1 -10.73 -7.83 -8.87
C MET A 1 -10.32 -8.38 -10.22
N ASN A 2 -10.12 -7.55 -11.25
CA ASN A 2 -9.77 -8.02 -12.60
C ASN A 2 -8.28 -8.45 -12.64
N PRO A 3 -7.96 -9.74 -12.87
CA PRO A 3 -6.58 -10.22 -12.86
C PRO A 3 -5.69 -9.55 -13.93
N GLU A 4 -6.21 -9.35 -15.13
CA GLU A 4 -5.48 -8.70 -16.22
C GLU A 4 -5.12 -7.25 -15.87
N ALA A 5 -6.01 -6.55 -15.16
CA ALA A 5 -5.72 -5.18 -14.73
C ALA A 5 -4.54 -5.12 -13.74
N LEU A 6 -4.39 -6.13 -12.88
CA LEU A 6 -3.27 -6.22 -11.94
C LEU A 6 -1.97 -6.53 -12.68
N GLU A 7 -2.01 -7.44 -13.63
CA GLU A 7 -0.86 -7.78 -14.48
C GLU A 7 -0.42 -6.58 -15.32
N ARG A 8 -1.37 -5.87 -15.95
CA ARG A 8 -1.09 -4.64 -16.70
C ARG A 8 -0.45 -3.56 -15.82
N ALA A 9 -0.85 -3.44 -14.56
CA ALA A 9 -0.24 -2.47 -13.64
C ALA A 9 1.21 -2.84 -13.31
N TYR A 10 1.49 -4.13 -13.14
CA TYR A 10 2.87 -4.62 -12.92
C TYR A 10 3.74 -4.42 -14.17
N GLU A 11 3.23 -4.78 -15.35
CA GLU A 11 3.91 -4.60 -16.63
C GLU A 11 4.20 -3.12 -16.93
N TRP A 12 3.24 -2.24 -16.63
CA TRP A 12 3.46 -0.80 -16.74
C TRP A 12 4.60 -0.31 -15.84
N TYR A 13 4.69 -0.81 -14.60
CA TYR A 13 5.77 -0.46 -13.68
C TYR A 13 7.14 -0.90 -14.21
N THR A 14 7.26 -2.16 -14.64
CA THR A 14 8.53 -2.76 -15.09
C THR A 14 9.03 -2.12 -16.39
N SER A 15 8.13 -1.97 -17.36
CA SER A 15 8.45 -1.48 -18.72
C SER A 15 8.44 0.05 -18.83
N GLY A 16 8.04 0.76 -17.77
CA GLY A 16 7.95 2.20 -17.74
C GLY A 16 8.83 2.84 -16.67
N PRO A 17 8.28 3.21 -15.50
CA PRO A 17 9.01 3.90 -14.44
C PRO A 17 10.31 3.21 -14.05
N ARG A 18 10.30 1.87 -13.89
CA ARG A 18 11.48 1.16 -13.40
C ARG A 18 12.61 1.09 -14.43
N GLN A 19 12.29 0.86 -15.70
CA GLN A 19 13.28 0.83 -16.78
C GLN A 19 13.90 2.21 -17.04
N ARG A 20 13.13 3.29 -16.82
CA ARG A 20 13.58 4.68 -17.06
C ARG A 20 14.31 5.31 -15.85
N LEU A 21 14.34 4.63 -14.71
CA LEU A 21 14.93 5.15 -13.49
C LEU A 21 16.44 5.36 -13.65
N GLN A 22 16.86 6.62 -13.52
CA GLN A 22 18.27 7.01 -13.61
C GLN A 22 19.01 6.75 -12.28
N PRO A 23 20.36 6.67 -12.29
CA PRO A 23 21.16 6.55 -11.07
C PRO A 23 20.80 7.62 -10.04
N GLY A 24 20.58 7.21 -8.78
CA GLY A 24 20.15 8.09 -7.69
C GLY A 24 18.65 8.41 -7.67
N GLY A 25 17.90 8.10 -8.74
CA GLY A 25 16.46 8.24 -8.78
C GLY A 25 15.75 7.37 -7.75
N LYS A 26 14.57 7.83 -7.30
CA LYS A 26 13.72 7.12 -6.34
C LYS A 26 12.33 6.94 -6.93
N ILE A 27 11.70 5.82 -6.62
CA ILE A 27 10.30 5.55 -6.94
C ILE A 27 9.52 5.58 -5.63
N VAL A 28 8.44 6.36 -5.60
CA VAL A 28 7.48 6.39 -4.49
C VAL A 28 6.14 5.90 -5.03
N VAL A 29 5.60 4.86 -4.42
CA VAL A 29 4.31 4.27 -4.80
C VAL A 29 3.29 4.56 -3.72
N VAL A 30 2.24 5.29 -4.07
CA VAL A 30 1.11 5.60 -3.18
C VAL A 30 -0.15 4.97 -3.77
N MET A 31 -0.69 3.95 -3.11
CA MET A 31 -1.93 3.28 -3.51
C MET A 31 -2.59 2.56 -2.33
N THR A 32 -3.91 2.37 -2.43
CA THR A 32 -4.67 1.51 -1.51
C THR A 32 -4.37 0.04 -1.78
N ARG A 33 -4.02 -0.72 -0.73
CA ARG A 33 -3.75 -2.17 -0.83
C ARG A 33 -5.04 -2.97 -0.80
N TRP A 34 -5.35 -3.66 -1.89
CA TRP A 34 -6.55 -4.49 -1.98
C TRP A 34 -6.25 -5.98 -2.10
N SER A 35 -5.02 -6.35 -2.49
CA SER A 35 -4.64 -7.74 -2.73
C SER A 35 -3.15 -7.98 -2.51
N LEU A 36 -2.78 -9.24 -2.28
CA LEU A 36 -1.38 -9.67 -2.38
C LEU A 36 -0.89 -9.70 -3.83
N LYS A 37 -1.81 -9.68 -4.80
CA LYS A 37 -1.52 -9.66 -6.25
C LYS A 37 -1.59 -8.25 -6.86
N ASP A 38 -1.86 -7.22 -6.06
CA ASP A 38 -1.79 -5.84 -6.54
C ASP A 38 -0.34 -5.40 -6.78
N LEU A 39 -0.13 -4.25 -7.43
CA LEU A 39 1.20 -3.78 -7.84
C LEU A 39 2.21 -3.82 -6.68
N THR A 40 1.92 -3.15 -5.57
CA THR A 40 2.76 -3.15 -4.37
C THR A 40 2.95 -4.54 -3.76
N GLY A 41 1.94 -5.43 -3.82
CA GLY A 41 2.08 -6.81 -3.39
C GLY A 41 3.07 -7.59 -4.25
N ALA A 42 3.00 -7.41 -5.56
CA ALA A 42 3.95 -8.01 -6.51
C ALA A 42 5.38 -7.44 -6.29
N LEU A 43 5.51 -6.13 -6.08
CA LEU A 43 6.79 -5.48 -5.80
C LEU A 43 7.44 -6.00 -4.53
N ILE A 44 6.68 -6.08 -3.43
CA ILE A 44 7.16 -6.64 -2.16
C ILE A 44 7.53 -8.12 -2.31
N GLY A 45 6.74 -8.88 -3.07
CA GLY A 45 7.04 -10.28 -3.39
C GLY A 45 8.37 -10.44 -4.15
N ALA A 46 8.63 -9.55 -5.11
CA ALA A 46 9.84 -9.58 -5.94
C ALA A 46 11.13 -9.25 -5.16
N GLN A 47 11.03 -8.56 -4.02
CA GLN A 47 12.19 -8.24 -3.15
C GLN A 47 12.96 -9.45 -2.61
N LYS A 48 12.35 -10.64 -2.67
CA LYS A 48 12.99 -11.89 -2.23
C LYS A 48 14.09 -12.36 -3.19
N GLY A 49 14.13 -11.82 -4.42
CA GLY A 49 15.14 -12.18 -5.41
C GLY A 49 16.54 -11.66 -5.04
N ILE A 50 17.57 -12.39 -5.47
CA ILE A 50 18.97 -11.99 -5.28
C ILE A 50 19.22 -10.65 -6.01
N LYS A 51 19.74 -9.65 -5.29
CA LYS A 51 20.00 -8.28 -5.80
C LYS A 51 18.76 -7.59 -6.38
N SER A 52 17.56 -7.98 -5.94
CA SER A 52 16.32 -7.32 -6.32
C SER A 52 16.17 -5.94 -5.64
N ASP A 53 15.31 -5.10 -6.21
CA ASP A 53 14.97 -3.79 -5.64
C ASP A 53 14.47 -3.95 -4.22
N GLN A 54 14.94 -3.09 -3.31
CA GLN A 54 14.49 -3.05 -1.94
C GLN A 54 13.55 -1.85 -1.74
N TRP A 55 12.39 -2.13 -1.16
CA TRP A 55 11.33 -1.20 -0.84
C TRP A 55 11.30 -0.95 0.65
N GLU A 56 11.23 0.34 1.00
CA GLU A 56 10.88 0.80 2.33
C GLU A 56 9.35 0.95 2.40
N VAL A 57 8.73 0.28 3.37
CA VAL A 57 7.27 0.28 3.52
C VAL A 57 6.89 1.20 4.66
N ILE A 58 6.22 2.29 4.33
CA ILE A 58 5.70 3.27 5.30
C ILE A 58 4.21 3.03 5.46
N GLN A 59 3.76 2.75 6.69
CA GLN A 59 2.36 2.49 7.01
C GLN A 59 1.92 3.37 8.17
N PHE A 60 0.76 4.01 8.01
CA PHE A 60 0.13 4.84 9.04
C PHE A 60 -1.27 4.28 9.30
N PRO A 61 -1.48 3.52 10.39
CA PRO A 61 -2.81 3.05 10.72
C PRO A 61 -3.67 4.21 11.22
N ALA A 62 -4.95 4.21 10.88
CA ALA A 62 -5.92 5.22 11.28
C ALA A 62 -6.01 5.37 12.79
N ILE A 63 -5.79 4.26 13.53
CA ILE A 63 -5.62 4.23 14.98
C ILE A 63 -4.20 3.75 15.28
N LEU A 64 -3.40 4.61 15.92
CA LEU A 64 -2.02 4.33 16.31
C LEU A 64 -1.94 3.35 17.50
N PRO A 65 -0.78 2.72 17.77
CA PRO A 65 -0.60 1.80 18.90
C PRO A 65 -0.85 2.41 20.29
N ASN A 66 -0.86 3.73 20.39
CA ASN A 66 -1.20 4.48 21.61
C ASN A 66 -2.69 4.85 21.69
N GLU A 67 -3.53 4.21 20.89
CA GLU A 67 -4.99 4.40 20.83
C GLU A 67 -5.42 5.82 20.43
N LYS A 68 -4.56 6.54 19.69
CA LYS A 68 -4.91 7.85 19.16
C LYS A 68 -5.16 7.78 17.65
N PRO A 69 -6.09 8.58 17.12
CA PRO A 69 -6.23 8.77 15.68
C PRO A 69 -4.90 9.24 15.07
N VAL A 70 -4.59 8.80 13.85
CA VAL A 70 -3.44 9.31 13.08
C VAL A 70 -3.57 10.80 12.78
N TRP A 71 -4.81 11.29 12.68
CA TRP A 71 -5.14 12.69 12.47
C TRP A 71 -6.18 13.15 13.50
N PRO A 72 -5.76 13.44 14.75
CA PRO A 72 -6.65 13.78 15.86
C PRO A 72 -7.51 15.03 15.63
N GLU A 73 -7.05 15.98 14.82
CA GLU A 73 -7.76 17.22 14.50
C GLU A 73 -8.93 16.99 13.54
N TYR A 74 -8.92 15.90 12.78
CA TYR A 74 -9.95 15.59 11.79
C TYR A 74 -10.87 14.44 12.23
N TRP A 75 -10.30 13.39 12.82
CA TRP A 75 -11.06 12.20 13.26
C TRP A 75 -11.10 12.08 14.78
N LYS A 76 -12.29 11.86 15.33
CA LYS A 76 -12.42 11.40 16.73
C LYS A 76 -12.23 9.88 16.81
N LEU A 77 -11.65 9.40 17.90
CA LEU A 77 -11.42 7.97 18.11
C LEU A 77 -12.72 7.16 18.01
N SER A 78 -13.80 7.63 18.64
CA SER A 78 -15.11 6.95 18.62
C SER A 78 -15.70 6.80 17.21
N GLU A 79 -15.42 7.75 16.31
CA GLU A 79 -15.89 7.69 14.92
C GLU A 79 -15.11 6.61 14.14
N LEU A 80 -13.79 6.55 14.33
CA LEU A 80 -12.94 5.51 13.74
C LEU A 80 -13.33 4.12 14.24
N GLU A 81 -13.63 3.96 15.53
CA GLU A 81 -14.10 2.69 16.10
C GLU A 81 -15.45 2.26 15.51
N SER A 82 -16.38 3.21 15.35
CA SER A 82 -17.67 2.94 14.69
C SER A 82 -17.48 2.50 13.24
N VAL A 83 -16.58 3.14 12.49
CA VAL A 83 -16.26 2.75 11.11
C VAL A 83 -15.61 1.37 11.08
N LYS A 84 -14.68 1.09 12.00
CA LYS A 84 -14.01 -0.21 12.14
C LYS A 84 -15.00 -1.34 12.41
N ALA A 85 -16.00 -1.09 13.25
CA ALA A 85 -17.07 -2.05 13.53
C ALA A 85 -18.00 -2.30 12.34
N SER A 86 -18.18 -1.30 11.46
CA SER A 86 -19.08 -1.37 10.31
C SER A 86 -18.45 -2.00 9.07
N LEU A 87 -17.12 -1.90 8.93
CA LEU A 87 -16.39 -2.42 7.77
C LEU A 87 -15.90 -3.85 8.01
N SER A 88 -15.79 -4.62 6.92
CA SER A 88 -15.06 -5.88 6.99
C SER A 88 -13.58 -5.62 7.28
N VAL A 89 -12.92 -6.57 7.95
CA VAL A 89 -11.48 -6.49 8.29
C VAL A 89 -10.64 -6.15 7.06
N GLN A 90 -10.95 -6.75 5.90
CA GLN A 90 -10.25 -6.47 4.65
C GLN A 90 -10.42 -5.01 4.19
N LYS A 91 -11.64 -4.45 4.28
CA LYS A 91 -11.91 -3.06 3.88
C LYS A 91 -11.30 -2.06 4.84
N TRP A 92 -11.29 -2.36 6.14
CA TRP A 92 -10.61 -1.57 7.17
C TRP A 92 -9.12 -1.52 6.87
N ASN A 93 -8.43 -2.66 6.92
CA ASN A 93 -6.97 -2.74 6.73
C ASN A 93 -6.46 -2.17 5.40
N ALA A 94 -7.32 -2.11 4.37
CA ALA A 94 -6.96 -1.54 3.08
C ALA A 94 -6.96 0.00 3.09
N GLN A 95 -7.89 0.61 3.82
CA GLN A 95 -8.23 2.05 3.71
C GLN A 95 -7.96 2.85 4.98
N TRP A 96 -7.79 2.18 6.12
CA TRP A 96 -7.65 2.75 7.46
C TRP A 96 -6.54 2.03 8.20
#